data_AF-A0A1G3B897-F1
#
_entry.id   AF-A0A1G3B897-F1
#
_cell.length_a   1.000
_cell.length_b   1.000
_cell.length_c   1.000
_cell.angle_alpha   90.00
_cell.angle_beta   90.00
_cell.angle_gamma   90.00
#
_symmetry.space_group_name_H-M   'P 1'
#
loop_
_entity.id
_entity.type
_entity.pdbx_description
1 polymer ?
#
loop_
_entity_poly.entity_id
_entity_poly.type
_entity_poly.pdbx_seq_one_letter_code
_entity_poly.pdbx_strand_id
1 'polypeptide(L)'
;PHASEATDDDYVMNQTRIWADADVNEHLRVFIQLQDSRVFGAEGTTVGYANAGFENSIFDLHQGYFDLKKLFDSPLTIRVGRQEIVWGDHRVIGNFVWSNYGRVFDGGRFLWDTDSIHAEVIATKVDEDGYFGVDGSNNSDENMYAAQLAFKKLVPGALLELMYIQKNDQDASATNATLAATGYAEPNDADGSASNHPGVVIHDIGARIDGKLPNLDAVDYTLESHGQFGDYGEQDQEAWAFAGRTGYTFKNVGWTPRIGFEYAFASGDDDRTDGDHETFDNLYPTNHWQGNYGFIDLLSWQNLHDFRGNIKVVPTSKLTMQVDYHYYLLDEEEDGWYLANASLATPRPLNADGSSAFDDSSDQLAQEVDLTVSYDLYKNVKILAGYSWFGAGDWIENNIDDIDSNWFYLQTTVTF
;
A
#
# COMPACT_ATOMS: atom_id res chain seq x y z
N PRO A 1 -21.51 -0.64 30.76
CA PRO A 1 -22.34 -0.83 29.56
C PRO A 1 -22.65 0.52 28.92
N HIS A 2 -21.66 1.06 28.20
CA HIS A 2 -21.90 2.09 27.21
C HIS A 2 -21.80 1.36 25.88
N ALA A 3 -22.93 1.10 25.24
CA ALA A 3 -22.92 0.80 23.82
C ALA A 3 -22.31 2.03 23.16
N SER A 4 -21.14 1.88 22.54
CA SER A 4 -20.68 2.86 21.55
C SER A 4 -21.80 2.98 20.52
N GLU A 5 -22.28 4.20 20.30
CA GLU A 5 -23.14 4.44 19.15
C GLU A 5 -22.28 4.15 17.91
N ALA A 6 -22.84 3.45 16.92
CA ALA A 6 -22.18 3.24 15.64
C ALA A 6 -21.72 4.61 15.11
N THR A 7 -20.43 4.75 14.86
CA THR A 7 -19.87 5.95 14.25
C THR A 7 -20.11 5.87 12.76
N ASP A 8 -21.20 6.49 12.31
CA ASP A 8 -21.50 6.65 10.89
C ASP A 8 -20.76 7.90 10.37
N ASP A 9 -20.02 7.77 9.27
CA ASP A 9 -19.43 8.89 8.54
C ASP A 9 -19.89 8.85 7.08
N ASP A 10 -20.36 10.00 6.59
CA ASP A 10 -20.90 10.19 5.25
C ASP A 10 -20.24 11.41 4.62
N TYR A 11 -19.47 11.21 3.56
CA TYR A 11 -18.77 12.30 2.88
C TYR A 11 -18.67 12.09 1.37
N VAL A 12 -18.34 13.17 0.67
CA VAL A 12 -18.12 13.20 -0.77
C VAL A 12 -16.74 13.72 -1.05
N MET A 13 -15.95 12.90 -1.74
CA MET A 13 -14.64 13.29 -2.24
C MET A 13 -14.71 13.81 -3.68
N ASN A 14 -13.86 14.78 -3.99
CA ASN A 14 -13.62 15.22 -5.36
C ASN A 14 -12.13 15.32 -5.60
N GLN A 15 -11.64 14.63 -6.63
CA GLN A 15 -10.29 14.78 -7.16
C GLN A 15 -10.39 15.25 -8.61
N THR A 16 -9.74 16.37 -8.92
CA THR A 16 -9.62 16.93 -10.27
C THR A 16 -8.15 17.01 -10.66
N ARG A 17 -7.77 16.36 -11.76
CA ARG A 17 -6.41 16.44 -12.31
C ARG A 17 -6.42 17.09 -13.69
N ILE A 18 -5.55 18.07 -13.90
CA ILE A 18 -5.31 18.71 -15.19
C ILE A 18 -3.84 18.55 -15.52
N TRP A 19 -3.52 18.04 -16.70
CA TRP A 19 -2.13 17.81 -17.09
C TRP A 19 -1.80 18.35 -18.48
N ALA A 20 -0.51 18.59 -18.69
CA ALA A 20 0.11 18.86 -19.98
C ALA A 20 1.24 17.84 -20.19
N ASP A 21 1.24 17.18 -21.34
CA ASP A 21 2.25 16.21 -21.75
C ASP A 21 2.77 16.61 -23.13
N ALA A 22 4.08 16.85 -23.24
CA ALA A 22 4.69 17.33 -24.47
C ALA A 22 6.02 16.62 -24.76
N ASP A 23 6.08 15.93 -25.90
CA ASP A 23 7.33 15.58 -26.57
C ASP A 23 7.89 16.84 -27.25
N VAL A 24 8.76 17.57 -26.55
CA VAL A 24 9.40 18.79 -27.07
C VAL A 24 10.27 18.46 -28.30
N ASN A 25 10.96 17.33 -28.25
CA ASN A 25 11.65 16.70 -29.37
C ASN A 25 11.85 15.21 -29.08
N GLU A 26 12.59 14.48 -29.93
CA GLU A 26 12.80 13.04 -29.77
C GLU A 26 13.62 12.61 -28.53
N HIS A 27 14.29 13.57 -27.89
CA HIS A 27 15.14 13.38 -26.71
C HIS A 27 14.56 14.01 -25.43
N LEU A 28 13.49 14.79 -25.53
CA LEU A 28 12.93 15.50 -24.36
C LEU A 28 11.41 15.41 -24.34
N ARG A 29 10.87 14.86 -23.25
CA ARG A 29 9.47 14.99 -22.88
C ARG A 29 9.33 15.75 -21.56
N VAL A 30 8.28 16.54 -21.46
CA VAL A 30 7.93 17.28 -20.25
C VAL A 30 6.51 16.91 -19.87
N PHE A 31 6.31 16.60 -18.59
CA PHE A 31 4.99 16.31 -18.03
C PHE A 31 4.74 17.17 -16.80
N ILE A 32 3.56 17.77 -16.73
CA ILE A 32 3.08 18.55 -15.59
C ILE A 32 1.63 18.15 -15.34
N GLN A 33 1.28 17.86 -14.09
CA GLN A 33 -0.06 17.56 -13.65
C GLN A 33 -0.34 18.31 -12.35
N LEU A 34 -1.39 19.12 -12.39
CA LEU A 34 -1.96 19.79 -11.22
C LEU A 34 -3.11 18.95 -10.69
N GLN A 35 -3.27 18.90 -9.38
CA GLN A 35 -4.38 18.24 -8.71
C GLN A 35 -5.09 19.22 -7.78
N ASP A 36 -6.41 19.09 -7.69
CA ASP A 36 -7.27 19.68 -6.67
C ASP A 36 -8.07 18.55 -6.03
N SER A 37 -7.89 18.32 -4.74
CA SER A 37 -8.56 17.25 -3.98
C SER A 37 -9.34 17.83 -2.82
N ARG A 38 -10.61 17.48 -2.66
CA ARG A 38 -11.53 18.06 -1.66
C ARG A 38 -12.41 17.00 -1.03
N VAL A 39 -12.80 17.24 0.22
CA VAL A 39 -13.83 16.49 0.94
C VAL A 39 -14.98 17.46 1.25
N PHE A 40 -16.20 17.01 1.02
CA PHE A 40 -17.45 17.72 1.29
C PHE A 40 -18.35 16.85 2.17
N GLY A 41 -19.15 17.46 3.04
CA GLY A 41 -20.19 16.75 3.79
C GLY A 41 -19.72 16.08 5.10
N ALA A 42 -18.42 15.97 5.35
CA ALA A 42 -17.91 15.49 6.63
C ALA A 42 -18.41 16.36 7.79
N GLU A 43 -19.01 15.75 8.82
CA GLU A 43 -19.61 16.46 9.96
C GLU A 43 -18.54 17.01 10.91
N GLY A 44 -17.95 18.15 10.55
CA GLY A 44 -17.18 18.99 11.47
C GLY A 44 -18.05 20.07 12.11
N THR A 45 -17.87 20.33 13.41
CA THR A 45 -18.56 21.45 14.06
C THR A 45 -18.10 22.79 13.47
N THR A 46 -18.98 23.79 13.38
CA THR A 46 -18.64 25.15 12.88
C THR A 46 -17.64 25.93 13.76
N VAL A 47 -17.11 25.34 14.84
CA VAL A 47 -16.22 25.99 15.81
C VAL A 47 -15.09 25.09 16.31
N GLY A 48 -14.91 23.89 15.74
CA GLY A 48 -13.92 22.94 16.21
C GLY A 48 -13.71 21.86 15.16
N TYR A 49 -12.46 21.75 14.73
CA TYR A 49 -11.85 20.68 13.95
C TYR A 49 -12.85 19.60 13.47
N ALA A 50 -13.33 19.73 12.23
CA ALA A 50 -13.36 18.52 11.39
C ALA A 50 -11.99 17.88 11.58
N ASN A 51 -11.87 16.60 11.91
CA ASN A 51 -10.55 16.03 12.11
C ASN A 51 -9.78 16.16 10.79
N ALA A 52 -8.91 17.15 10.76
CA ALA A 52 -8.41 17.82 9.57
C ALA A 52 -7.02 17.28 9.20
N GLY A 53 -6.78 16.01 9.48
CA GLY A 53 -5.45 15.41 9.44
C GLY A 53 -5.01 14.98 8.04
N PHE A 54 -5.88 14.39 7.23
CA PHE A 54 -5.38 13.60 6.10
C PHE A 54 -5.99 13.91 4.72
N GLU A 55 -7.18 14.48 4.60
CA GLU A 55 -7.83 14.64 3.27
C GLU A 55 -8.39 16.04 2.96
N ASN A 56 -7.84 17.10 3.57
CA ASN A 56 -8.37 18.46 3.37
C ASN A 56 -7.71 19.23 2.23
N SER A 57 -8.49 19.51 1.17
CA SER A 57 -8.32 20.62 0.22
C SER A 57 -6.89 20.93 -0.22
N ILE A 58 -6.31 20.08 -1.07
CA ILE A 58 -4.97 20.25 -1.61
C ILE A 58 -5.08 20.68 -3.08
N PHE A 59 -4.69 21.91 -3.39
CA PHE A 59 -4.32 22.29 -4.76
C PHE A 59 -2.79 22.27 -4.86
N ASP A 60 -2.25 21.32 -5.60
CA ASP A 60 -0.81 21.09 -5.68
C ASP A 60 -0.32 20.72 -7.09
N LEU A 61 1.01 20.68 -7.21
CA LEU A 61 1.70 20.01 -8.30
C LEU A 61 1.83 18.53 -7.95
N HIS A 62 0.88 17.73 -8.43
CA HIS A 62 0.89 16.27 -8.24
C HIS A 62 2.06 15.61 -8.99
N GLN A 63 2.28 15.95 -10.27
CA GLN A 63 3.46 15.48 -11.00
C GLN A 63 4.11 16.60 -11.80
N GLY A 64 5.43 16.58 -11.90
CA GLY A 64 6.21 17.53 -12.66
C GLY A 64 7.59 16.97 -12.94
N TYR A 65 7.84 16.50 -14.17
CA TYR A 65 9.10 15.86 -14.51
C TYR A 65 9.54 16.07 -15.96
N PHE A 66 10.83 15.84 -16.19
CA PHE A 66 11.48 15.79 -17.49
C PHE A 66 11.97 14.38 -17.79
N ASP A 67 11.71 13.89 -19.00
CA ASP A 67 12.27 12.67 -19.55
C ASP A 67 13.34 13.02 -20.59
N LEU A 68 14.60 12.74 -20.28
CA LEU A 68 15.73 12.79 -21.23
C LEU A 68 15.87 11.43 -21.91
N LYS A 69 15.29 11.30 -23.10
CA LYS A 69 15.16 10.04 -23.84
C LYS A 69 16.33 9.80 -24.78
N LYS A 70 16.55 8.53 -25.11
CA LYS A 70 17.53 8.07 -26.10
C LYS A 70 18.94 8.61 -25.84
N LEU A 71 19.35 8.68 -24.57
CA LEU A 71 20.66 9.20 -24.21
C LEU A 71 21.75 8.35 -24.86
N PHE A 72 22.71 9.00 -25.52
CA PHE A 72 23.79 8.34 -26.25
C PHE A 72 23.30 7.37 -27.35
N ASP A 73 22.16 7.67 -28.00
CA ASP A 73 21.52 6.81 -29.01
C ASP A 73 21.21 5.39 -28.51
N SER A 74 21.01 5.26 -27.20
CA SER A 74 20.70 4.00 -26.51
C SER A 74 19.25 3.99 -26.01
N PRO A 75 18.68 2.86 -25.55
CA PRO A 75 17.35 2.82 -24.92
C PRO A 75 17.29 3.51 -23.54
N LEU A 76 18.36 4.17 -23.10
CA LEU A 76 18.43 4.86 -21.81
C LEU A 76 17.54 6.11 -21.80
N THR A 77 16.69 6.21 -20.79
CA THR A 77 15.94 7.41 -20.41
C THR A 77 16.31 7.82 -19.00
N ILE A 78 16.55 9.10 -18.76
CA ILE A 78 16.66 9.66 -17.41
C ILE A 78 15.39 10.47 -17.14
N ARG A 79 14.68 10.15 -16.07
CA ARG A 79 13.56 10.94 -15.58
C ARG A 79 13.96 11.69 -14.32
N VAL A 80 13.71 12.99 -14.26
CA VAL A 80 13.96 13.84 -13.08
C VAL A 80 12.74 14.68 -12.77
N GLY A 81 12.31 14.68 -11.51
CA GLY A 81 11.21 15.48 -10.99
C GLY A 81 10.23 14.65 -10.15
N ARG A 82 9.12 15.29 -9.78
CA ARG A 82 8.02 14.66 -9.03
C ARG A 82 7.21 13.75 -9.94
N GLN A 83 7.03 12.50 -9.54
CA GLN A 83 6.46 11.46 -10.40
C GLN A 83 5.76 10.37 -9.59
N GLU A 84 4.74 9.74 -10.17
CA GLU A 84 4.23 8.47 -9.67
C GLU A 84 5.20 7.33 -10.03
N ILE A 85 5.38 6.39 -9.09
CA ILE A 85 6.18 5.18 -9.27
C ILE A 85 5.32 4.00 -8.82
N VAL A 86 5.31 2.95 -9.64
CA VAL A 86 4.51 1.74 -9.42
C VAL A 86 5.34 0.55 -9.89
N TRP A 87 5.48 -0.45 -9.04
CA TRP A 87 6.07 -1.75 -9.36
C TRP A 87 5.08 -2.88 -9.14
N GLY A 88 5.19 -3.94 -9.95
CA GLY A 88 4.39 -5.16 -9.80
C GLY A 88 2.89 -4.88 -9.66
N ASP A 89 2.27 -5.52 -8.66
CA ASP A 89 0.87 -5.29 -8.28
C ASP A 89 0.73 -4.27 -7.13
N HIS A 90 1.59 -3.26 -7.12
CA HIS A 90 1.61 -2.17 -6.13
C HIS A 90 1.87 -2.62 -4.67
N ARG A 91 2.35 -3.85 -4.43
CA ARG A 91 2.52 -4.37 -3.06
C ARG A 91 3.62 -3.71 -2.26
N VAL A 92 4.72 -3.31 -2.88
CA VAL A 92 5.86 -2.66 -2.19
C VAL A 92 6.13 -1.24 -2.66
N ILE A 93 5.81 -0.92 -3.92
CA ILE A 93 5.84 0.46 -4.45
C ILE A 93 4.59 0.70 -5.30
N GLY A 94 3.75 1.62 -4.87
CA GLY A 94 2.52 2.02 -5.53
C GLY A 94 2.19 3.51 -5.34
N ASN A 95 1.32 4.01 -6.21
CA ASN A 95 0.95 5.42 -6.32
C ASN A 95 -0.31 5.83 -5.53
N PHE A 96 -0.95 4.89 -4.82
CA PHE A 96 -2.08 5.14 -3.92
C PHE A 96 -3.23 5.95 -4.55
N VAL A 97 -3.45 5.82 -5.87
CA VAL A 97 -4.42 6.64 -6.62
C VAL A 97 -5.89 6.39 -6.26
N TRP A 98 -6.16 5.40 -5.41
CA TRP A 98 -7.46 5.21 -4.78
C TRP A 98 -7.80 6.34 -3.80
N SER A 99 -6.83 6.80 -3.02
CA SER A 99 -7.04 7.90 -2.08
C SER A 99 -7.31 9.21 -2.83
N ASN A 100 -7.96 10.14 -2.12
CA ASN A 100 -8.27 11.46 -2.62
C ASN A 100 -7.00 12.24 -3.03
N TYR A 101 -5.83 11.89 -2.47
CA TYR A 101 -4.52 12.34 -2.92
C TYR A 101 -3.62 11.11 -3.16
N GLY A 102 -2.99 11.05 -4.33
CA GLY A 102 -2.09 9.93 -4.66
C GLY A 102 -0.68 10.12 -4.09
N ARG A 103 0.06 9.03 -3.91
CA ARG A 103 1.49 9.04 -3.57
C ARG A 103 2.33 9.39 -4.79
N VAL A 104 3.29 10.29 -4.59
CA VAL A 104 4.27 10.74 -5.58
C VAL A 104 5.63 10.84 -4.93
N PHE A 105 6.67 10.70 -5.75
CA PHE A 105 8.05 10.68 -5.31
C PHE A 105 8.82 11.80 -5.99
N ASP A 106 9.62 12.55 -5.23
CA ASP A 106 10.50 13.59 -5.74
C ASP A 106 11.89 13.00 -5.95
N GLY A 107 12.32 12.87 -7.21
CA GLY A 107 13.63 12.28 -7.44
C GLY A 107 14.01 12.04 -8.89
N GLY A 108 15.00 11.17 -9.05
CA GLY A 108 15.57 10.80 -10.33
C GLY A 108 15.54 9.30 -10.53
N ARG A 109 15.33 8.88 -11.78
CA ARG A 109 15.49 7.47 -12.16
C ARG A 109 16.13 7.31 -13.53
N PHE A 110 16.96 6.27 -13.64
CA PHE A 110 17.55 5.80 -14.90
C PHE A 110 16.75 4.60 -15.36
N LEU A 111 16.22 4.64 -16.59
CA LEU A 111 15.45 3.55 -17.18
C LEU A 111 16.14 3.05 -18.43
N TRP A 112 16.47 1.77 -18.46
CA TRP A 112 16.94 1.08 -19.65
C TRP A 112 15.86 0.12 -20.11
N ASP A 113 15.17 0.47 -21.21
CA ASP A 113 14.02 -0.31 -21.66
C ASP A 113 14.18 -0.87 -23.08
N THR A 114 14.04 -2.18 -23.20
CA THR A 114 14.13 -2.91 -24.47
C THR A 114 12.97 -3.89 -24.62
N ASP A 115 12.90 -4.55 -25.78
CA ASP A 115 11.93 -5.60 -26.06
C ASP A 115 12.06 -6.84 -25.14
N SER A 116 13.17 -7.02 -24.43
CA SER A 116 13.47 -8.23 -23.65
C SER A 116 13.73 -7.94 -22.18
N ILE A 117 14.26 -6.76 -21.86
CA ILE A 117 14.68 -6.37 -20.53
C ILE A 117 14.22 -4.93 -20.27
N HIS A 118 13.66 -4.71 -19.09
CA HIS A 118 13.55 -3.40 -18.45
C HIS A 118 14.49 -3.41 -17.24
N ALA A 119 15.28 -2.37 -17.06
CA ALA A 119 16.10 -2.18 -15.88
C ALA A 119 15.99 -0.74 -15.42
N GLU A 120 15.88 -0.53 -14.12
CA GLU A 120 15.82 0.81 -13.57
C GLU A 120 16.51 0.94 -12.22
N VAL A 121 16.98 2.15 -11.95
CA VAL A 121 17.52 2.57 -10.66
C VAL A 121 16.88 3.90 -10.30
N ILE A 122 16.43 4.02 -9.06
CA ILE A 122 15.64 5.11 -8.51
C ILE A 122 16.39 5.68 -7.30
N ALA A 123 16.39 7.01 -7.18
CA ALA A 123 16.73 7.70 -5.95
C ALA A 123 15.70 8.81 -5.74
N THR A 124 14.96 8.73 -4.65
CA THR A 124 13.86 9.67 -4.35
C THR A 124 13.88 10.07 -2.90
N LYS A 125 13.49 11.32 -2.65
CA LYS A 125 13.05 11.76 -1.35
C LYS A 125 11.54 11.51 -1.25
N VAL A 126 11.12 10.84 -0.18
CA VAL A 126 9.74 10.42 0.06
C VAL A 126 9.02 11.45 0.91
N ASP A 127 9.67 11.90 1.99
CA ASP A 127 9.16 12.93 2.88
C ASP A 127 10.27 13.93 3.26
N GLU A 128 9.90 15.20 3.47
CA GLU A 128 10.78 16.23 4.04
C GLU A 128 10.21 16.69 5.38
N ASP A 129 11.02 16.63 6.45
CA ASP A 129 10.71 17.08 7.81
C ASP A 129 9.81 16.16 8.68
N GLY A 130 9.54 14.92 8.24
CA GLY A 130 8.80 13.89 9.00
C GLY A 130 7.29 14.21 9.18
N TYR A 131 6.50 13.17 9.41
CA TYR A 131 5.03 13.24 9.49
C TYR A 131 4.50 14.19 10.60
N PHE A 132 5.36 14.58 11.55
CA PHE A 132 5.07 15.60 12.55
C PHE A 132 6.24 16.60 12.67
N GLY A 133 6.17 17.70 11.92
CA GLY A 133 7.16 18.80 11.92
C GLY A 133 7.27 19.58 13.24
N VAL A 134 7.69 18.92 14.33
CA VAL A 134 7.84 19.50 15.66
C VAL A 134 9.30 19.76 16.04
N ASP A 135 10.27 19.14 15.38
CA ASP A 135 11.66 19.19 15.85
C ASP A 135 12.49 20.39 15.34
N GLY A 136 12.12 21.00 14.20
CA GLY A 136 12.90 22.12 13.66
C GLY A 136 14.39 21.77 13.41
N SER A 137 14.71 20.48 13.30
CA SER A 137 16.02 19.96 12.92
C SER A 137 16.00 19.62 11.43
N ASN A 138 17.06 19.97 10.70
CA ASN A 138 17.15 19.80 9.24
C ASN A 138 17.53 18.35 8.82
N ASN A 139 17.09 17.31 9.56
CA ASN A 139 17.58 15.93 9.37
C ASN A 139 16.50 14.83 9.35
N SER A 140 15.20 15.13 9.44
CA SER A 140 14.13 14.12 9.36
C SER A 140 13.70 13.86 7.91
N ASP A 141 14.65 13.45 7.06
CA ASP A 141 14.38 13.12 5.67
C ASP A 141 14.17 11.61 5.48
N GLU A 142 13.06 11.21 4.85
CA GLU A 142 12.89 9.85 4.37
C GLU A 142 13.33 9.74 2.90
N ASN A 143 14.23 8.81 2.60
CA ASN A 143 14.75 8.56 1.26
C ASN A 143 14.54 7.10 0.86
N MET A 144 14.24 6.90 -0.43
CA MET A 144 14.18 5.59 -1.06
C MET A 144 15.23 5.48 -2.18
N TYR A 145 16.04 4.43 -2.13
CA TYR A 145 16.91 4.01 -3.22
C TYR A 145 16.49 2.63 -3.70
N ALA A 146 16.17 2.48 -4.97
CA ALA A 146 15.62 1.22 -5.46
C ALA A 146 16.21 0.83 -6.81
N ALA A 147 16.26 -0.47 -7.11
CA ALA A 147 16.65 -0.99 -8.40
C ALA A 147 15.75 -2.15 -8.80
N GLN A 148 15.35 -2.19 -10.08
CA GLN A 148 14.57 -3.28 -10.65
C GLN A 148 15.26 -3.81 -11.91
N LEU A 149 15.24 -5.13 -12.07
CA LEU A 149 15.58 -5.81 -13.31
C LEU A 149 14.44 -6.75 -13.71
N ALA A 150 13.77 -6.44 -14.81
CA ALA A 150 12.64 -7.19 -15.31
C ALA A 150 12.96 -7.86 -16.67
N PHE A 151 12.75 -9.17 -16.74
CA PHE A 151 12.89 -9.99 -17.93
C PHE A 151 11.53 -10.27 -18.55
N LYS A 152 11.28 -9.67 -19.72
CA LYS A 152 9.98 -9.75 -20.44
C LYS A 152 9.81 -11.04 -21.25
N LYS A 153 10.91 -11.76 -21.51
CA LYS A 153 10.98 -12.89 -22.44
C LYS A 153 11.80 -14.08 -21.95
N LEU A 154 12.35 -14.02 -20.73
CA LEU A 154 13.17 -15.11 -20.18
C LEU A 154 12.33 -16.34 -19.87
N VAL A 155 11.15 -16.14 -19.26
CA VAL A 155 10.17 -17.19 -19.02
C VAL A 155 9.03 -17.03 -20.04
N PRO A 156 8.75 -18.04 -20.88
CA PRO A 156 7.69 -17.94 -21.87
C PRO A 156 6.33 -17.67 -21.23
N GLY A 157 5.69 -16.56 -21.60
CA GLY A 157 4.36 -16.19 -21.10
C GLY A 157 4.35 -15.52 -19.72
N ALA A 158 5.52 -15.18 -19.17
CA ALA A 158 5.63 -14.50 -17.89
C ALA A 158 6.68 -13.38 -17.89
N LEU A 159 6.42 -12.35 -17.09
CA LEU A 159 7.35 -11.31 -16.68
C LEU A 159 8.03 -11.77 -15.40
N LEU A 160 9.37 -11.80 -15.37
CA LEU A 160 10.15 -12.05 -14.15
C LEU A 160 10.80 -10.74 -13.72
N GLU A 161 10.61 -10.32 -12.50
CA GLU A 161 11.14 -9.10 -11.91
C GLU A 161 12.02 -9.45 -10.71
N LEU A 162 13.20 -8.84 -10.64
CA LEU A 162 14.08 -8.86 -9.47
C LEU A 162 14.17 -7.42 -8.96
N MET A 163 14.10 -7.27 -7.65
CA MET A 163 13.86 -5.98 -7.00
C MET A 163 14.81 -5.82 -5.83
N TYR A 164 15.25 -4.59 -5.60
CA TYR A 164 15.92 -4.17 -4.40
C TYR A 164 15.40 -2.79 -4.01
N ILE A 165 15.07 -2.59 -2.75
CA ILE A 165 14.60 -1.32 -2.20
C ILE A 165 15.37 -1.07 -0.92
N GLN A 166 15.92 0.13 -0.76
CA GLN A 166 16.39 0.64 0.52
C GLN A 166 15.45 1.76 0.94
N LYS A 167 14.81 1.59 2.10
CA LYS A 167 14.17 2.67 2.85
C LYS A 167 15.19 3.20 3.85
N ASN A 168 15.35 4.51 3.90
CA ASN A 168 16.22 5.18 4.85
C ASN A 168 15.47 6.38 5.42
N ASP A 169 14.93 6.18 6.61
CA ASP A 169 14.23 7.17 7.40
C ASP A 169 15.14 7.63 8.54
N GLN A 170 15.46 8.92 8.60
CA GLN A 170 16.33 9.50 9.63
C GLN A 170 15.54 10.30 10.68
N ASP A 171 14.22 10.12 10.74
CA ASP A 171 13.40 10.79 11.75
C ASP A 171 13.75 10.30 13.16
N ALA A 172 14.33 11.21 13.95
CA ALA A 172 14.88 10.91 15.27
C ALA A 172 13.91 11.29 16.41
N SER A 173 12.65 11.65 16.12
CA SER A 173 11.74 12.19 17.13
C SER A 173 10.26 11.89 16.88
N ALA A 174 9.87 10.62 17.02
CA ALA A 174 8.47 10.29 17.29
C ALA A 174 8.24 10.27 18.81
N THR A 175 7.29 11.07 19.31
CA THR A 175 6.84 11.00 20.71
C THR A 175 6.19 9.62 21.02
N ASN A 176 6.13 9.19 22.29
CA ASN A 176 5.49 7.91 22.69
C ASN A 176 4.07 7.70 22.14
N ALA A 177 3.29 8.77 21.94
CA ALA A 177 1.94 8.69 21.37
C ALA A 177 1.92 8.46 19.86
N THR A 178 2.98 8.84 19.16
CA THR A 178 3.16 8.64 17.71
C THR A 178 3.80 7.29 17.42
N LEU A 179 4.79 6.85 18.21
CA LEU A 179 5.42 5.52 18.10
C LEU A 179 4.43 4.37 18.31
N ALA A 180 3.59 4.48 19.35
CA ALA A 180 2.57 3.48 19.65
C ALA A 180 1.45 3.42 18.59
N ALA A 181 1.24 4.49 17.84
CA ALA A 181 0.25 4.55 16.77
C ALA A 181 0.81 4.07 15.43
N THR A 182 2.10 4.32 15.14
CA THR A 182 2.69 3.98 13.83
C THR A 182 3.17 2.53 13.75
N GLY A 183 3.29 1.82 14.88
CA GLY A 183 3.91 0.49 14.89
C GLY A 183 5.44 0.52 14.82
N TYR A 184 6.03 1.71 14.90
CA TYR A 184 7.49 1.94 14.93
C TYR A 184 8.02 2.06 16.37
N ALA A 185 7.26 1.58 17.36
CA ALA A 185 7.65 1.72 18.77
C ALA A 185 8.79 0.77 19.09
N GLU A 186 9.97 1.33 19.29
CA GLU A 186 11.12 0.61 19.82
C GLU A 186 10.88 0.24 21.31
N PRO A 187 11.45 -0.87 21.81
CA PRO A 187 11.11 -1.44 23.11
C PRO A 187 11.55 -0.58 24.32
N ASN A 188 12.41 0.42 24.10
CA ASN A 188 13.05 1.21 25.16
C ASN A 188 12.40 2.57 25.47
N ASP A 189 11.28 2.94 24.85
CA ASP A 189 10.68 4.28 24.96
C ASP A 189 9.77 4.51 26.19
N ALA A 190 9.83 3.63 27.19
CA ALA A 190 9.00 3.73 28.40
C ALA A 190 9.27 4.99 29.28
N ASP A 191 10.28 5.80 28.94
CA ASP A 191 10.70 6.99 29.72
C ASP A 191 10.09 8.33 29.24
N GLY A 192 9.53 8.37 28.02
CA GLY A 192 8.82 9.55 27.50
C GLY A 192 9.70 10.77 27.18
N SER A 193 11.03 10.62 27.17
CA SER A 193 11.95 11.57 26.58
C SER A 193 11.96 11.38 25.07
N ALA A 194 11.86 12.48 24.30
CA ALA A 194 12.32 12.51 22.91
C ALA A 194 13.85 12.32 22.94
N SER A 195 14.30 11.08 23.03
CA SER A 195 15.70 10.68 22.86
C SER A 195 15.94 10.44 21.38
N ASN A 196 17.12 10.84 20.89
CA ASN A 196 17.59 10.55 19.53
C ASN A 196 17.31 9.10 19.14
N HIS A 197 16.24 8.83 18.38
CA HIS A 197 16.05 7.52 17.79
C HIS A 197 17.10 7.33 16.69
N PRO A 198 17.77 6.16 16.62
CA PRO A 198 18.47 5.81 15.41
C PRO A 198 17.43 5.74 14.28
N GLY A 199 17.75 6.28 13.10
CA GLY A 199 16.86 6.18 11.96
C GLY A 199 16.61 4.72 11.54
N VAL A 200 15.53 4.47 10.81
CA VAL A 200 15.20 3.17 10.22
C VAL A 200 15.88 3.04 8.85
N VAL A 201 16.68 1.98 8.66
CA VAL A 201 17.31 1.63 7.40
C VAL A 201 16.98 0.19 7.04
N ILE A 202 15.96 0.01 6.19
CA ILE A 202 15.53 -1.32 5.72
C ILE A 202 16.06 -1.56 4.32
N HIS A 203 16.66 -2.73 4.11
CA HIS A 203 17.00 -3.29 2.81
C HIS A 203 16.06 -4.43 2.46
N ASP A 204 15.28 -4.25 1.42
CA ASP A 204 14.37 -5.22 0.87
C ASP A 204 14.95 -5.83 -0.42
N ILE A 205 14.94 -7.16 -0.51
CA ILE A 205 15.27 -7.91 -1.72
C ILE A 205 14.03 -8.70 -2.13
N GLY A 206 13.53 -8.42 -3.34
CA GLY A 206 12.30 -8.98 -3.86
C GLY A 206 12.45 -9.72 -5.18
N ALA A 207 11.54 -10.66 -5.43
CA ALA A 207 11.35 -11.26 -6.73
C ALA A 207 9.86 -11.47 -7.02
N ARG A 208 9.46 -11.18 -8.25
CA ARG A 208 8.09 -11.35 -8.73
C ARG A 208 8.06 -12.08 -10.06
N ILE A 209 7.11 -12.99 -10.25
CA ILE A 209 6.80 -13.59 -11.54
C ILE A 209 5.31 -13.51 -11.80
N ASP A 210 4.94 -12.92 -12.94
CA ASP A 210 3.55 -12.71 -13.33
C ASP A 210 3.32 -13.20 -14.75
N GLY A 211 2.28 -14.00 -14.97
CA GLY A 211 2.03 -14.50 -16.30
C GLY A 211 0.86 -15.45 -16.43
N LYS A 212 0.89 -16.19 -17.55
CA LYS A 212 -0.09 -17.23 -17.86
C LYS A 212 0.62 -18.54 -18.12
N LEU A 213 0.00 -19.64 -17.71
CA LEU A 213 0.58 -20.96 -17.97
C LEU A 213 0.71 -21.21 -19.48
N PRO A 214 1.89 -21.62 -19.96
CA PRO A 214 2.07 -21.98 -21.36
C PRO A 214 1.10 -23.07 -21.79
N ASN A 215 0.43 -22.88 -22.92
CA ASN A 215 -0.60 -23.79 -23.47
C ASN A 215 -1.90 -23.89 -22.64
N LEU A 216 -2.04 -23.11 -21.57
CA LEU A 216 -3.27 -23.00 -20.80
C LEU A 216 -3.51 -21.53 -20.42
N ASP A 217 -3.76 -20.71 -21.44
CA ASP A 217 -3.94 -19.24 -21.34
C ASP A 217 -5.18 -18.79 -20.55
N ALA A 218 -5.98 -19.75 -20.05
CA ALA A 218 -7.07 -19.55 -19.12
C ALA A 218 -6.60 -19.50 -17.66
N VAL A 219 -5.39 -19.99 -17.37
CA VAL A 219 -4.77 -19.93 -16.05
C VAL A 219 -3.74 -18.82 -16.02
N ASP A 220 -3.98 -17.85 -15.14
CA ASP A 220 -3.04 -16.80 -14.79
C ASP A 220 -2.48 -17.02 -13.38
N TYR A 221 -1.28 -16.50 -13.13
CA TYR A 221 -0.63 -16.58 -11.83
C TYR A 221 0.31 -15.40 -11.61
N THR A 222 0.48 -15.06 -10.33
CA THR A 222 1.48 -14.13 -9.83
C THR A 222 2.09 -14.72 -8.57
N LEU A 223 3.40 -14.72 -8.46
CA LEU A 223 4.12 -15.01 -7.22
C LEU A 223 5.05 -13.84 -6.91
N GLU A 224 5.06 -13.35 -5.69
CA GLU A 224 5.88 -12.23 -5.23
C GLU A 224 6.42 -12.58 -3.84
N SER A 225 7.72 -12.37 -3.61
CA SER A 225 8.36 -12.68 -2.33
C SER A 225 9.43 -11.67 -2.01
N HIS A 226 9.55 -11.31 -0.74
CA HIS A 226 10.46 -10.28 -0.25
C HIS A 226 11.15 -10.75 1.04
N GLY A 227 12.39 -10.34 1.23
CA GLY A 227 13.13 -10.49 2.48
C GLY A 227 13.78 -9.17 2.84
N GLN A 228 13.67 -8.79 4.11
CA GLN A 228 14.10 -7.52 4.67
C GLN A 228 15.19 -7.72 5.72
N PHE A 229 16.19 -6.85 5.68
CA PHE A 229 17.26 -6.79 6.67
C PHE A 229 17.74 -5.36 6.88
N GLY A 230 18.37 -5.06 8.01
CA GLY A 230 18.93 -3.72 8.28
C GLY A 230 18.69 -3.32 9.72
N ASP A 231 18.50 -2.02 9.94
CA ASP A 231 18.30 -1.46 11.28
C ASP A 231 16.88 -0.86 11.33
N TYR A 232 16.08 -1.27 12.31
CA TYR A 232 14.80 -0.65 12.61
C TYR A 232 14.92 -0.02 14.00
N GLY A 233 15.25 1.28 14.05
CA GLY A 233 15.56 1.94 15.32
C GLY A 233 16.81 1.35 15.98
N GLU A 234 16.66 0.85 17.21
CA GLU A 234 17.72 0.14 17.95
C GLU A 234 17.72 -1.37 17.68
N GLN A 235 16.72 -1.89 16.98
CA GLN A 235 16.54 -3.31 16.66
C GLN A 235 17.12 -3.70 15.29
N ASP A 236 17.52 -4.96 15.17
CA ASP A 236 17.95 -5.55 13.91
C ASP A 236 16.70 -5.99 13.11
N GLN A 237 16.49 -5.43 11.91
CA GLN A 237 15.37 -5.83 11.05
C GLN A 237 15.65 -7.22 10.46
N GLU A 238 14.72 -8.17 10.62
CA GLU A 238 14.79 -9.51 10.04
C GLU A 238 13.39 -10.03 9.65
N ALA A 239 12.87 -9.61 8.49
CA ALA A 239 11.49 -9.95 8.09
C ALA A 239 11.38 -10.53 6.69
N TRP A 240 10.24 -11.16 6.38
CA TRP A 240 9.96 -11.67 5.04
C TRP A 240 8.47 -11.76 4.74
N ALA A 241 8.15 -11.75 3.45
CA ALA A 241 6.77 -11.84 2.98
C ALA A 241 6.67 -12.64 1.68
N PHE A 242 5.51 -13.24 1.45
CA PHE A 242 5.18 -14.00 0.24
C PHE A 242 3.72 -13.84 -0.15
N ALA A 243 3.45 -13.57 -1.42
CA ALA A 243 2.09 -13.54 -1.97
C ALA A 243 2.02 -14.39 -3.24
N GLY A 244 1.05 -15.29 -3.28
CA GLY A 244 0.77 -16.14 -4.44
C GLY A 244 -0.68 -16.04 -4.86
N ARG A 245 -0.92 -15.59 -6.09
CA ARG A 245 -2.24 -15.49 -6.72
C ARG A 245 -2.32 -16.42 -7.92
N THR A 246 -3.46 -17.08 -8.10
CA THR A 246 -3.79 -17.77 -9.35
C THR A 246 -5.27 -17.65 -9.67
N GLY A 247 -5.63 -17.79 -10.95
CA GLY A 247 -7.03 -17.86 -11.32
C GLY A 247 -7.27 -18.59 -12.63
N TYR A 248 -8.50 -19.10 -12.77
CA TYR A 248 -8.98 -19.77 -13.97
C TYR A 248 -10.13 -19.00 -14.59
N THR A 249 -10.00 -18.62 -15.86
CA THR A 249 -11.02 -17.91 -16.63
C THR A 249 -11.80 -18.86 -17.56
N PHE A 250 -13.11 -19.01 -17.32
CA PHE A 250 -14.01 -19.80 -18.16
C PHE A 250 -14.46 -19.02 -19.41
N LYS A 251 -13.59 -18.96 -20.42
CA LYS A 251 -13.79 -18.15 -21.65
C LYS A 251 -15.05 -18.47 -22.46
N ASN A 252 -15.58 -19.68 -22.35
CA ASN A 252 -16.72 -20.17 -23.15
C ASN A 252 -18.02 -20.28 -22.35
N VAL A 253 -18.06 -19.74 -21.13
CA VAL A 253 -19.25 -19.70 -20.28
C VAL A 253 -19.82 -18.28 -20.30
N GLY A 254 -21.15 -18.15 -20.21
CA GLY A 254 -21.80 -16.84 -20.13
C GLY A 254 -21.20 -15.99 -19.01
N TRP A 255 -20.99 -14.70 -19.31
CA TRP A 255 -20.33 -13.71 -18.44
C TRP A 255 -18.84 -13.96 -18.16
N THR A 256 -18.21 -14.95 -18.78
CA THR A 256 -16.75 -15.20 -18.68
C THR A 256 -16.23 -15.19 -17.23
N PRO A 257 -16.78 -16.03 -16.32
CA PRO A 257 -16.35 -16.02 -14.93
C PRO A 257 -14.86 -16.35 -14.81
N ARG A 258 -14.16 -15.64 -13.93
CA ARG A 258 -12.83 -15.97 -13.44
C ARG A 258 -12.94 -16.28 -11.96
N ILE A 259 -12.50 -17.48 -11.57
CA ILE A 259 -12.38 -17.87 -10.15
C ILE A 259 -10.91 -17.76 -9.80
N GLY A 260 -10.59 -16.98 -8.77
CA GLY A 260 -9.24 -16.78 -8.27
C GLY A 260 -9.09 -17.22 -6.83
N PHE A 261 -7.86 -17.55 -6.48
CA PHE A 261 -7.41 -17.74 -5.11
C PHE A 261 -6.08 -17.02 -4.92
N GLU A 262 -5.89 -16.47 -3.74
CA GLU A 262 -4.65 -15.85 -3.31
C GLU A 262 -4.37 -16.18 -1.85
N TYR A 263 -3.09 -16.40 -1.57
CA TYR A 263 -2.56 -16.45 -0.23
C TYR A 263 -1.46 -15.41 -0.11
N ALA A 264 -1.60 -14.49 0.83
CA ALA A 264 -0.56 -13.52 1.18
C ALA A 264 -0.14 -13.74 2.63
N PHE A 265 1.17 -13.73 2.83
CA PHE A 265 1.86 -13.95 4.10
C PHE A 265 2.84 -12.80 4.32
N ALA A 266 2.92 -12.25 5.53
CA ALA A 266 3.95 -11.32 5.96
C ALA A 266 4.29 -11.59 7.43
N SER A 267 5.58 -11.66 7.76
CA SER A 267 6.02 -12.00 9.11
C SER A 267 5.58 -10.95 10.14
N GLY A 268 5.32 -11.42 11.36
CA GLY A 268 5.13 -10.63 12.58
C GLY A 268 6.36 -10.69 13.51
N ASP A 269 6.31 -9.92 14.59
CA ASP A 269 7.34 -9.83 15.65
C ASP A 269 6.91 -10.60 16.92
N ASP A 270 7.54 -11.75 17.18
CA ASP A 270 7.15 -12.67 18.27
C ASP A 270 7.64 -12.22 19.66
N ASP A 271 8.77 -11.50 19.74
CA ASP A 271 9.34 -10.97 20.97
C ASP A 271 10.08 -9.63 20.76
N ARG A 272 9.30 -8.55 20.78
CA ARG A 272 9.83 -7.18 20.84
C ARG A 272 10.86 -6.85 21.92
N THR A 273 11.25 -7.74 22.82
CA THR A 273 12.24 -7.44 23.88
C THR A 273 13.61 -8.04 23.62
N ASP A 274 13.78 -8.79 22.53
CA ASP A 274 15.01 -9.52 22.24
C ASP A 274 16.03 -8.72 21.41
N GLY A 275 15.60 -7.62 20.79
CA GLY A 275 16.43 -6.73 19.99
C GLY A 275 16.31 -6.95 18.48
N ASP A 276 15.43 -7.84 18.03
CA ASP A 276 15.13 -8.10 16.64
C ASP A 276 13.75 -7.49 16.28
N HIS A 277 13.57 -7.07 15.02
CA HIS A 277 12.29 -6.61 14.49
C HIS A 277 11.91 -7.47 13.29
N GLU A 278 10.99 -8.40 13.52
CA GLU A 278 10.62 -9.44 12.54
C GLU A 278 9.33 -9.12 11.76
N THR A 279 8.61 -8.05 12.14
CA THR A 279 7.46 -7.57 11.35
C THR A 279 7.93 -7.05 9.99
N PHE A 280 7.31 -7.57 8.92
CA PHE A 280 7.58 -7.08 7.57
C PHE A 280 7.09 -5.63 7.39
N ASP A 281 7.91 -4.75 6.82
CA ASP A 281 7.53 -3.37 6.48
C ASP A 281 6.91 -3.37 5.07
N ASN A 282 5.67 -2.88 4.95
CA ASN A 282 4.95 -2.88 3.66
C ASN A 282 5.49 -1.82 2.66
N LEU A 283 6.49 -1.03 3.06
CA LEU A 283 7.17 0.01 2.29
C LEU A 283 6.20 1.10 1.81
N TYR A 284 5.99 1.22 0.50
CA TYR A 284 5.20 2.29 -0.12
C TYR A 284 4.02 1.74 -0.93
N PRO A 285 3.08 0.97 -0.34
CA PRO A 285 2.18 0.11 -1.09
C PRO A 285 0.92 0.84 -1.58
N THR A 286 0.14 0.19 -2.45
CA THR A 286 -1.28 0.51 -2.66
C THR A 286 -2.13 -0.70 -2.34
N ASN A 287 -2.55 -0.82 -1.08
CA ASN A 287 -3.29 -1.99 -0.59
C ASN A 287 -4.63 -2.16 -1.32
N HIS A 288 -5.37 -1.07 -1.53
CA HIS A 288 -6.60 -1.09 -2.34
C HIS A 288 -6.47 -1.68 -3.76
N TRP A 289 -5.26 -1.76 -4.33
CA TRP A 289 -5.07 -2.22 -5.72
C TRP A 289 -5.53 -3.66 -5.92
N GLN A 290 -6.52 -3.85 -6.80
CA GLN A 290 -7.11 -5.17 -7.09
C GLN A 290 -7.56 -5.93 -5.83
N GLY A 291 -7.93 -5.25 -4.75
CA GLY A 291 -8.36 -5.88 -3.49
C GLY A 291 -7.24 -6.67 -2.80
N ASN A 292 -6.00 -6.16 -2.80
CA ASN A 292 -5.00 -6.75 -1.91
C ASN A 292 -5.44 -6.45 -0.47
N TYR A 293 -5.54 -7.47 0.38
CA TYR A 293 -5.85 -7.35 1.81
C TYR A 293 -7.24 -6.75 2.14
N GLY A 294 -8.17 -6.68 1.18
CA GLY A 294 -9.53 -6.17 1.38
C GLY A 294 -9.74 -4.78 0.80
N PHE A 295 -10.97 -4.45 0.39
CA PHE A 295 -11.27 -3.13 -0.16
C PHE A 295 -11.59 -2.10 0.91
N ILE A 296 -11.99 -2.50 2.12
CA ILE A 296 -12.28 -1.58 3.23
C ILE A 296 -11.03 -0.84 3.76
N ASP A 297 -9.83 -1.23 3.29
CA ASP A 297 -8.54 -0.59 3.63
C ASP A 297 -8.19 -0.63 5.13
N LEU A 298 -8.56 -1.72 5.82
CA LEU A 298 -8.25 -1.94 7.23
C LEU A 298 -7.05 -2.86 7.48
N LEU A 299 -6.33 -3.30 6.44
CA LEU A 299 -5.19 -4.19 6.54
C LEU A 299 -3.99 -3.69 5.72
N SER A 300 -2.79 -4.00 6.18
CA SER A 300 -1.55 -3.97 5.39
C SER A 300 -0.87 -5.33 5.37
N TRP A 301 0.15 -5.48 4.52
CA TRP A 301 0.91 -6.71 4.38
C TRP A 301 1.95 -6.85 5.50
N GLN A 302 1.50 -6.93 6.74
CA GLN A 302 2.36 -6.95 7.94
C GLN A 302 1.71 -7.83 8.98
N ASN A 303 2.46 -8.75 9.59
CA ASN A 303 1.93 -9.71 10.57
C ASN A 303 0.61 -10.36 10.13
N LEU A 304 0.61 -11.02 8.96
CA LEU A 304 -0.63 -11.36 8.26
C LEU A 304 -0.55 -12.69 7.51
N HIS A 305 -1.58 -13.52 7.70
CA HIS A 305 -2.05 -14.49 6.72
C HIS A 305 -3.39 -14.02 6.12
N ASP A 306 -3.44 -13.75 4.81
CA ASP A 306 -4.67 -13.46 4.06
C ASP A 306 -5.00 -14.61 3.09
N PHE A 307 -6.11 -15.30 3.36
CA PHE A 307 -6.70 -16.27 2.44
C PHE A 307 -7.84 -15.63 1.67
N ARG A 308 -7.58 -15.32 0.40
CA ARG A 308 -8.55 -14.66 -0.48
C ARG A 308 -9.09 -15.60 -1.54
N GLY A 309 -10.41 -15.70 -1.61
CA GLY A 309 -11.13 -16.29 -2.75
C GLY A 309 -11.89 -15.22 -3.52
N ASN A 310 -11.84 -15.23 -4.86
CA ASN A 310 -12.60 -14.27 -5.65
C ASN A 310 -13.29 -14.84 -6.89
N ILE A 311 -14.41 -14.21 -7.25
CA ILE A 311 -15.14 -14.48 -8.47
C ILE A 311 -15.37 -13.17 -9.20
N LYS A 312 -14.82 -13.06 -10.40
CA LYS A 312 -15.03 -11.93 -11.31
C LYS A 312 -15.85 -12.35 -12.52
N VAL A 313 -16.84 -11.56 -12.89
CA VAL A 313 -17.68 -11.79 -14.08
C VAL A 313 -17.77 -10.52 -14.92
N VAL A 314 -17.97 -10.71 -16.22
CA VAL A 314 -18.14 -9.65 -17.22
C VAL A 314 -19.46 -9.89 -17.97
N PRO A 315 -20.63 -9.54 -17.40
CA PRO A 315 -21.92 -9.84 -18.02
C PRO A 315 -22.15 -9.18 -19.38
N THR A 316 -21.57 -8.00 -19.58
CA THR A 316 -21.59 -7.26 -20.84
C THR A 316 -20.23 -6.62 -21.07
N SER A 317 -19.95 -6.11 -22.27
CA SER A 317 -18.71 -5.39 -22.55
C SER A 317 -18.53 -4.08 -21.76
N LYS A 318 -19.52 -3.66 -20.97
CA LYS A 318 -19.49 -2.45 -20.15
C LYS A 318 -19.56 -2.73 -18.65
N LEU A 319 -19.91 -3.93 -18.24
CA LEU A 319 -20.19 -4.26 -16.84
C LEU A 319 -19.22 -5.33 -16.37
N THR A 320 -18.49 -5.03 -15.30
CA THR A 320 -17.67 -5.99 -14.56
C THR A 320 -18.17 -6.03 -13.13
N MET A 321 -18.31 -7.23 -12.57
CA MET A 321 -18.66 -7.42 -11.16
C MET A 321 -17.65 -8.38 -10.56
N GLN A 322 -17.25 -8.13 -9.32
CA GLN A 322 -16.34 -8.98 -8.58
C GLN A 322 -16.82 -9.11 -7.15
N VAL A 323 -16.74 -10.33 -6.62
CA VAL A 323 -16.89 -10.61 -5.20
C VAL A 323 -15.60 -11.21 -4.69
N ASP A 324 -15.15 -10.71 -3.55
CA ASP A 324 -13.99 -11.20 -2.82
C ASP A 324 -14.45 -11.65 -1.43
N TYR A 325 -13.86 -12.73 -0.94
CA TYR A 325 -13.95 -13.14 0.44
C TYR A 325 -12.53 -13.31 0.97
N HIS A 326 -12.25 -12.67 2.09
CA HIS A 326 -10.99 -12.74 2.80
C HIS A 326 -11.19 -13.36 4.17
N TYR A 327 -10.20 -14.13 4.59
CA TYR A 327 -10.09 -14.67 5.94
C TYR A 327 -8.68 -14.39 6.44
N TYR A 328 -8.57 -13.61 7.51
CA TYR A 328 -7.32 -13.07 7.99
C TYR A 328 -6.93 -13.72 9.32
N LEU A 329 -5.66 -14.11 9.43
CA LEU A 329 -5.01 -14.47 10.69
C LEU A 329 -3.79 -13.58 10.90
N LEU A 330 -3.38 -13.37 12.14
CA LEU A 330 -2.05 -12.85 12.47
C LEU A 330 -1.00 -13.96 12.28
N ASP A 331 0.23 -13.58 11.97
CA ASP A 331 1.37 -14.51 12.00
C ASP A 331 1.82 -14.74 13.45
N GLU A 332 1.95 -13.65 14.20
CA GLU A 332 2.27 -13.61 15.63
C GLU A 332 1.21 -12.81 16.39
N GLU A 333 0.53 -13.43 17.36
CA GLU A 333 -0.56 -12.82 18.11
C GLU A 333 -0.10 -11.73 19.09
N GLU A 334 1.16 -11.81 19.53
CA GLU A 334 1.82 -10.88 20.43
C GLU A 334 2.28 -9.59 19.74
N ASP A 335 2.34 -9.58 18.40
CA ASP A 335 2.68 -8.41 17.60
C ASP A 335 1.49 -7.44 17.50
N GLY A 336 0.76 -7.40 16.40
CA GLY A 336 -0.30 -6.41 16.27
C GLY A 336 -1.00 -6.41 14.94
N TRP A 337 -2.13 -5.71 14.91
CA TRP A 337 -2.91 -5.49 13.70
C TRP A 337 -2.52 -4.16 13.05
N TYR A 338 -1.99 -4.23 11.83
CA TYR A 338 -1.57 -3.08 11.04
C TYR A 338 -2.64 -2.67 10.01
N LEU A 339 -2.97 -1.38 9.98
CA LEU A 339 -3.91 -0.76 9.06
C LEU A 339 -3.25 -0.46 7.71
N ALA A 340 -4.02 -0.13 6.66
CA ALA A 340 -3.50 0.06 5.31
C ALA A 340 -2.45 1.20 5.14
N ASN A 341 -2.37 2.11 6.11
CA ASN A 341 -1.34 3.14 6.22
C ASN A 341 -0.10 2.69 7.01
N ALA A 342 0.05 1.39 7.27
CA ALA A 342 1.09 0.74 8.06
C ALA A 342 1.10 1.08 9.57
N SER A 343 0.06 1.75 10.07
CA SER A 343 -0.05 2.10 11.49
C SER A 343 -0.71 0.99 12.30
N LEU A 344 -0.36 0.81 13.57
CA LEU A 344 -1.08 -0.10 14.45
C LEU A 344 -2.52 0.39 14.66
N ALA A 345 -3.49 -0.52 14.56
CA ALA A 345 -4.89 -0.23 14.80
C ALA A 345 -5.16 0.15 16.26
N THR A 346 -4.40 -0.44 17.18
CA THR A 346 -4.35 -0.08 18.60
C THR A 346 -2.91 -0.12 19.10
N PRO A 347 -2.49 0.81 19.97
CA PRO A 347 -1.21 0.71 20.68
C PRO A 347 -1.00 -0.68 21.27
N ARG A 348 0.21 -1.24 21.09
CA ARG A 348 0.57 -2.54 21.68
C ARG A 348 0.69 -2.38 23.21
N PRO A 349 -0.22 -2.99 24.01
CA PRO A 349 -0.18 -2.88 25.46
C PRO A 349 1.02 -3.68 25.99
N LEU A 350 1.59 -3.24 27.13
CA LEU A 350 2.80 -3.82 27.69
C LEU A 350 2.59 -4.36 29.11
N ASN A 351 3.20 -5.51 29.40
CA ASN A 351 3.41 -6.02 30.73
C ASN A 351 4.53 -5.24 31.45
N ALA A 352 4.67 -5.47 32.76
CA ALA A 352 5.69 -4.77 33.56
C ALA A 352 7.14 -5.12 33.18
N ASP A 353 7.35 -6.23 32.48
CA ASP A 353 8.65 -6.67 31.96
C ASP A 353 8.92 -6.22 30.52
N GLY A 354 7.98 -5.48 29.90
CA GLY A 354 8.11 -5.01 28.52
C GLY A 354 7.51 -5.96 27.48
N SER A 355 7.12 -7.18 27.83
CA SER A 355 6.46 -8.11 26.90
C SER A 355 5.07 -7.60 26.48
N SER A 356 4.57 -8.10 25.34
CA SER A 356 3.22 -7.80 24.88
C SER A 356 2.17 -8.23 25.90
N ALA A 357 1.15 -7.39 26.10
CA ALA A 357 0.01 -7.68 26.97
C ALA A 357 -1.29 -7.85 26.18
N PHE A 358 -1.19 -8.14 24.88
CA PHE A 358 -2.33 -8.61 24.11
C PHE A 358 -2.80 -9.97 24.64
N ASP A 359 -4.09 -10.26 24.50
CA ASP A 359 -4.64 -11.61 24.58
C ASP A 359 -4.22 -12.36 23.31
N ASP A 360 -3.30 -13.29 23.49
CA ASP A 360 -2.65 -14.13 22.48
C ASP A 360 -3.37 -15.48 22.27
N SER A 361 -4.59 -15.64 22.78
CA SER A 361 -5.26 -16.94 22.77
C SER A 361 -5.84 -17.35 21.41
N SER A 362 -5.83 -16.45 20.42
CA SER A 362 -6.28 -16.70 19.06
C SER A 362 -5.60 -15.78 18.04
N ASP A 363 -5.16 -16.35 16.93
CA ASP A 363 -4.67 -15.67 15.71
C ASP A 363 -5.78 -15.12 14.81
N GLN A 364 -7.06 -15.42 15.08
CA GLN A 364 -8.15 -15.08 14.18
C GLN A 364 -8.40 -13.57 14.17
N LEU A 365 -7.86 -12.89 13.15
CA LEU A 365 -7.93 -11.45 13.05
C LEU A 365 -9.32 -10.99 12.59
N ALA A 366 -9.76 -11.40 11.40
CA ALA A 366 -11.00 -10.89 10.79
C ALA A 366 -11.46 -11.70 9.56
N GLN A 367 -12.63 -11.33 9.04
CA GLN A 367 -13.12 -11.75 7.72
C GLN A 367 -13.66 -10.55 6.96
N GLU A 368 -13.55 -10.56 5.63
CA GLU A 368 -14.13 -9.49 4.79
C GLU A 368 -14.85 -10.06 3.57
N VAL A 369 -15.97 -9.44 3.21
CA VAL A 369 -16.69 -9.69 1.96
C VAL A 369 -16.80 -8.39 1.20
N ASP A 370 -16.27 -8.39 -0.01
CA ASP A 370 -16.33 -7.24 -0.91
C ASP A 370 -17.19 -7.52 -2.12
N LEU A 371 -17.92 -6.51 -2.56
CA LEU A 371 -18.59 -6.46 -3.85
C LEU A 371 -18.15 -5.20 -4.59
N THR A 372 -17.50 -5.36 -5.74
CA THR A 372 -17.18 -4.24 -6.64
C THR A 372 -17.92 -4.36 -7.97
N VAL A 373 -18.48 -3.25 -8.43
CA VAL A 373 -19.21 -3.16 -9.69
C VAL A 373 -18.66 -2.00 -10.50
N SER A 374 -18.04 -2.29 -11.64
CA SER A 374 -17.54 -1.30 -12.58
C SER A 374 -18.43 -1.24 -13.83
N TYR A 375 -18.84 -0.02 -14.20
CA TYR A 375 -19.68 0.24 -15.37
C TYR A 375 -19.12 1.35 -16.27
N ASP A 376 -18.79 1.00 -17.51
CA ASP A 376 -18.43 1.95 -18.56
C ASP A 376 -19.69 2.61 -19.15
N LEU A 377 -20.20 3.64 -18.44
CA LEU A 377 -21.40 4.36 -18.83
C LEU A 377 -21.26 4.99 -20.23
N TYR A 378 -20.20 5.77 -20.43
CA TYR A 378 -19.79 6.36 -21.70
C TYR A 378 -18.30 6.17 -21.93
N LYS A 379 -17.80 6.49 -23.14
CA LYS A 379 -16.36 6.38 -23.48
C LYS A 379 -15.46 7.13 -22.48
N ASN A 380 -15.96 8.23 -21.93
CA ASN A 380 -15.25 9.12 -21.03
C ASN A 380 -15.83 9.16 -19.61
N VAL A 381 -16.82 8.31 -19.28
CA VAL A 381 -17.47 8.30 -17.97
C VAL A 381 -17.54 6.87 -17.47
N LYS A 382 -16.87 6.61 -16.34
CA LYS A 382 -16.86 5.32 -15.66
C LYS A 382 -17.48 5.47 -14.28
N ILE A 383 -18.20 4.45 -13.87
CA ILE A 383 -18.75 4.32 -12.52
C ILE A 383 -18.08 3.10 -11.88
N LEU A 384 -17.65 3.25 -10.64
CA LEU A 384 -17.24 2.15 -9.77
C LEU A 384 -18.07 2.28 -8.49
N ALA A 385 -18.78 1.22 -8.13
CA ALA A 385 -19.46 1.12 -6.85
C ALA A 385 -18.85 -0.03 -6.06
N GLY A 386 -18.69 0.14 -4.76
CA GLY A 386 -18.17 -0.88 -3.86
C GLY A 386 -19.02 -0.98 -2.60
N TYR A 387 -19.09 -2.19 -2.06
CA TYR A 387 -19.59 -2.46 -0.73
C TYR A 387 -18.68 -3.49 -0.06
N SER A 388 -18.28 -3.22 1.17
CA SER A 388 -17.45 -4.09 2.00
C SER A 388 -18.14 -4.33 3.33
N TRP A 389 -18.15 -5.58 3.77
CA TRP A 389 -18.46 -5.96 5.15
C TRP A 389 -17.21 -6.57 5.76
N PHE A 390 -16.81 -6.06 6.92
CA PHE A 390 -15.68 -6.55 7.71
C PHE A 390 -16.21 -7.06 9.04
N GLY A 391 -15.89 -8.30 9.37
CA GLY A 391 -16.26 -8.95 10.62
C GLY A 391 -15.04 -9.13 11.51
N ALA A 392 -15.10 -8.62 12.74
CA ALA A 392 -14.04 -8.81 13.72
C ALA A 392 -13.88 -10.30 14.06
N GLY A 393 -12.63 -10.76 14.20
CA GLY A 393 -12.31 -12.09 14.72
C GLY A 393 -11.98 -12.06 16.20
N ASP A 394 -11.79 -13.24 16.78
CA ASP A 394 -11.54 -13.43 18.21
C ASP A 394 -10.38 -12.56 18.73
N TRP A 395 -9.30 -12.37 17.94
CA TRP A 395 -8.18 -11.51 18.37
C TRP A 395 -8.63 -10.05 18.56
N ILE A 396 -9.40 -9.50 17.62
CA ILE A 396 -9.92 -8.12 17.71
C ILE A 396 -10.93 -8.00 18.85
N GLU A 397 -11.86 -8.96 18.98
CA GLU A 397 -12.87 -8.97 20.04
C GLU A 397 -12.23 -9.03 21.45
N ASN A 398 -11.15 -9.79 21.62
CA ASN A 398 -10.46 -9.94 22.90
C ASN A 398 -9.61 -8.71 23.25
N ASN A 399 -9.03 -8.03 22.26
CA ASN A 399 -8.03 -6.97 22.46
C ASN A 399 -8.55 -5.54 22.29
N ILE A 400 -9.64 -5.34 21.54
CA ILE A 400 -10.19 -4.02 21.19
C ILE A 400 -11.67 -3.95 21.59
N ASP A 401 -12.55 -4.41 20.71
CA ASP A 401 -14.01 -4.51 20.88
C ASP A 401 -14.60 -5.22 19.65
N ASP A 402 -15.90 -5.50 19.67
CA ASP A 402 -16.65 -5.87 18.46
C ASP A 402 -16.81 -4.61 17.56
N ILE A 403 -16.08 -4.61 16.43
CA ILE A 403 -15.97 -3.47 15.49
C ILE A 403 -16.40 -3.82 14.07
N ASP A 404 -17.39 -4.72 13.94
CA ASP A 404 -18.01 -5.05 12.66
C ASP A 404 -18.32 -3.79 11.83
N SER A 405 -17.74 -3.73 10.63
CA SER A 405 -17.72 -2.51 9.82
C SER A 405 -18.37 -2.74 8.46
N ASN A 406 -19.09 -1.71 8.00
CA ASN A 406 -19.70 -1.69 6.69
C ASN A 406 -19.25 -0.44 5.96
N TRP A 407 -18.82 -0.59 4.72
CA TRP A 407 -18.39 0.53 3.91
C TRP A 407 -19.02 0.46 2.53
N PHE A 408 -19.47 1.62 2.04
CA PHE A 408 -20.05 1.75 0.71
C PHE A 408 -19.47 2.96 0.03
N TYR A 409 -19.16 2.82 -1.26
CA TYR A 409 -18.73 3.95 -2.07
C TYR A 409 -19.31 3.92 -3.47
N LEU A 410 -19.41 5.12 -4.06
CA LEU A 410 -19.74 5.32 -5.46
C LEU A 410 -18.78 6.35 -6.06
N GLN A 411 -17.86 5.89 -6.89
CA GLN A 411 -16.93 6.72 -7.63
C GLN A 411 -17.41 6.93 -9.06
N THR A 412 -17.35 8.18 -9.52
CA THR A 412 -17.53 8.54 -10.93
C THR A 412 -16.25 9.17 -11.46
N THR A 413 -15.65 8.55 -12.48
CA THR A 413 -14.45 9.09 -13.13
C THR A 413 -14.83 9.64 -14.50
N VAL A 414 -14.44 10.89 -14.76
CA VAL A 414 -14.63 11.56 -16.05
C VAL A 414 -13.27 11.94 -16.63
N THR A 415 -12.99 11.52 -17.86
CA THR A 415 -11.71 11.81 -18.54
C THR A 415 -11.98 12.58 -19.84
N PHE A 416 -11.38 13.76 -19.99
CA PHE A 416 -11.62 14.64 -21.14
C PHE A 416 -10.57 14.49 -22.25
#